data_AF-A0A2U1WGZ9-F1
#
_entry.id   AF-A0A2U1WGZ9-F1
#
_cell.length_a   1.000
_cell.length_b   1.000
_cell.length_c   1.000
_cell.angle_alpha   90.00
_cell.angle_beta   90.00
_cell.angle_gamma   90.00
#
_symmetry.space_group_name_H-M   'P 1'
#
loop_
_entity.id
_entity.type
_entity.pdbx_description
1 polymer ?
#
loop_
_entity_poly.entity_id
_entity_poly.type
_entity_poly.pdbx_seq_one_letter_code
_entity_poly.pdbx_strand_id
1 'polypeptide(L)'
;MPLSNLRIAQQAQMAFRFNESIDDRDLKPALLERLRRELVDRGHAVPGERDLRRAVDLLATARPDLLHDACRACLAQVVEIRQDEQIPAFYEGPDLLERADKGLYGVFPADLNEEELAFARLLDQDQTGTVLWWLRNVENARWAVTIVLPNGRRHFPDFVVGIDARRKSRDGIALAEVKDDGRTGRLFSTANTDKVRTEHREYRSALMVFRNDRGQWFNVAYRADLRMHQPGSQFTIDDLVWTQQ
;
A
#
# COMPACT_ATOMS: atom_id res chain seq x y z
N MET A 1 -3.61 21.78 -28.72
CA MET A 1 -4.63 22.77 -28.35
C MET A 1 -4.46 23.13 -26.89
N PRO A 2 -4.44 24.41 -26.48
CA PRO A 2 -4.40 24.78 -25.07
C PRO A 2 -5.68 24.28 -24.38
N LEU A 3 -5.53 23.58 -23.25
CA LEU A 3 -6.66 23.11 -22.45
C LEU A 3 -7.48 24.32 -21.96
N SER A 4 -8.80 24.25 -22.10
CA SER A 4 -9.70 25.30 -21.60
C SER A 4 -9.67 25.33 -20.07
N ASN A 5 -9.88 26.52 -19.49
CA ASN A 5 -9.95 26.68 -18.02
C ASN A 5 -10.96 25.70 -17.39
N LEU A 6 -12.08 25.48 -18.06
CA LEU A 6 -13.12 24.57 -17.60
C LEU A 6 -12.63 23.12 -17.53
N ARG A 7 -11.90 22.64 -18.55
CA ARG A 7 -11.35 21.27 -18.56
C ARG A 7 -10.28 21.08 -17.48
N ILE A 8 -9.42 22.10 -17.29
CA ILE A 8 -8.40 22.09 -16.23
C ILE A 8 -9.06 22.01 -14.85
N ALA A 9 -10.08 22.84 -14.59
CA ALA A 9 -10.78 22.85 -13.31
C ALA A 9 -11.49 21.52 -13.02
N GLN A 10 -12.10 20.89 -14.03
CA GLN A 10 -12.75 19.58 -13.90
C GLN A 10 -11.74 18.48 -13.56
N GLN A 11 -10.62 18.42 -14.29
CA GLN A 11 -9.55 17.44 -14.03
C GLN A 11 -8.91 17.66 -12.65
N ALA A 12 -8.65 18.90 -12.29
CA ALA A 12 -8.14 19.25 -10.98
C ALA A 12 -9.10 18.85 -9.87
N GLN A 13 -10.42 19.05 -10.03
CA GLN A 13 -11.41 18.62 -9.04
C GLN A 13 -11.35 17.12 -8.78
N MET A 14 -11.12 16.30 -9.81
CA MET A 14 -10.89 14.86 -9.61
C MET A 14 -9.60 14.60 -8.84
N ALA A 15 -8.52 15.32 -9.15
CA ALA A 15 -7.25 15.19 -8.43
C ALA A 15 -7.34 15.62 -6.96
N PHE A 16 -8.19 16.59 -6.62
CA PHE A 16 -8.40 17.04 -5.23
C PHE A 16 -9.28 16.11 -4.40
N ARG A 17 -10.08 15.25 -5.05
CA ARG A 17 -10.88 14.20 -4.38
C ARG A 17 -10.09 12.90 -4.21
N PHE A 18 -8.80 13.02 -3.89
CA PHE A 18 -7.91 11.88 -3.73
C PHE A 18 -8.02 11.22 -2.35
N ASN A 19 -8.58 11.91 -1.34
CA ASN A 19 -8.77 11.42 0.01
C ASN A 19 -10.16 11.81 0.53
N GLU A 20 -10.95 10.83 0.97
CA GLU A 20 -12.33 11.04 1.44
C GLU A 20 -12.42 11.78 2.78
N SER A 21 -11.33 11.81 3.55
CA SER A 21 -11.23 12.50 4.84
C SER A 21 -10.75 13.96 4.71
N ILE A 22 -10.47 14.45 3.49
CA ILE A 22 -10.01 15.82 3.26
C ILE A 22 -11.03 16.55 2.38
N ASP A 23 -11.64 17.62 2.92
CA ASP A 23 -12.57 18.46 2.17
C ASP A 23 -11.80 19.32 1.14
N ASP A 24 -12.13 19.18 -0.14
CA ASP A 24 -11.49 19.93 -1.22
C ASP A 24 -11.77 21.44 -1.13
N ARG A 25 -12.87 21.83 -0.48
CA ARG A 25 -13.25 23.23 -0.23
C ARG A 25 -12.36 23.90 0.80
N ASP A 26 -11.71 23.13 1.68
CA ASP A 26 -10.75 23.65 2.66
C ASP A 26 -9.31 23.57 2.12
N LEU A 27 -8.98 22.46 1.45
CA LEU A 27 -7.63 22.23 0.92
C LEU A 27 -7.25 23.24 -0.18
N LYS A 28 -8.15 23.50 -1.14
CA LYS A 28 -7.85 24.40 -2.27
C LYS A 28 -7.51 25.82 -1.80
N PRO A 29 -8.33 26.50 -0.96
CA PRO A 29 -7.97 27.80 -0.40
C PRO A 29 -6.65 27.80 0.37
N ALA A 30 -6.38 26.76 1.16
CA ALA A 30 -5.13 26.65 1.90
C ALA A 30 -3.91 26.58 0.97
N LEU A 31 -3.99 25.81 -0.12
CA LEU A 31 -2.92 25.72 -1.12
C LEU A 31 -2.72 27.03 -1.89
N LEU A 32 -3.81 27.75 -2.21
CA LEU A 32 -3.71 29.08 -2.83
C LEU A 32 -2.97 30.06 -1.94
N GLU A 33 -3.33 30.09 -0.66
CA GLU A 33 -2.68 30.96 0.31
C GLU A 33 -1.22 30.56 0.53
N ARG A 34 -0.91 29.25 0.55
CA ARG A 34 0.47 28.77 0.64
C ARG A 34 1.30 29.17 -0.57
N LEU A 35 0.75 29.03 -1.79
CA LEU A 35 1.43 29.43 -3.03
C LEU A 35 1.66 30.94 -3.07
N ARG A 36 0.67 31.74 -2.66
CA ARG A 36 0.81 33.20 -2.54
C ARG A 36 1.99 33.56 -1.65
N ARG A 37 2.07 32.97 -0.45
CA ARG A 37 3.18 33.22 0.48
C ARG A 37 4.53 32.83 -0.11
N GLU A 38 4.64 31.66 -0.72
CA GLU A 38 5.89 31.23 -1.38
C GLU A 38 6.35 32.18 -2.50
N LEU A 39 5.42 32.75 -3.27
CA LEU A 39 5.76 33.73 -4.29
C LEU A 39 6.32 35.01 -3.66
N VAL A 40 5.68 35.52 -2.60
CA VAL A 40 6.14 36.70 -1.87
C VAL A 40 7.51 36.45 -1.24
N ASP A 41 7.69 35.33 -0.54
CA ASP A 41 8.93 34.98 0.16
C ASP A 41 10.12 34.85 -0.80
N ARG A 42 9.86 34.45 -2.05
CA ARG A 42 10.87 34.35 -3.13
C ARG A 42 11.03 35.64 -3.93
N GLY A 43 10.32 36.71 -3.57
CA GLY A 43 10.39 38.01 -4.26
C GLY A 43 9.71 38.03 -5.63
N HIS A 44 8.81 37.09 -5.91
CA HIS A 44 8.02 37.06 -7.14
C HIS A 44 6.76 37.92 -7.02
N ALA A 45 6.36 38.55 -8.13
CA ALA A 45 5.08 39.25 -8.20
C ALA A 45 3.93 38.26 -8.05
N VAL A 46 2.96 38.57 -7.19
CA VAL A 46 1.78 37.73 -6.97
C VAL A 46 0.79 37.94 -8.12
N PRO A 47 0.43 36.90 -8.89
CA PRO A 47 -0.56 37.01 -9.95
C PRO A 47 -1.96 37.31 -9.40
N GLY A 48 -2.87 37.69 -10.29
CA GLY A 48 -4.28 37.81 -9.95
C GLY A 48 -4.88 36.48 -9.48
N GLU A 49 -5.92 36.56 -8.65
CA GLU A 49 -6.59 35.41 -8.03
C GLU A 49 -6.97 34.30 -9.03
N ARG A 50 -7.43 34.70 -10.23
CA ARG A 50 -7.79 33.76 -11.31
C ARG A 50 -6.59 32.94 -11.81
N ASP A 51 -5.43 33.58 -11.96
CA ASP A 51 -4.23 32.93 -12.48
C ASP A 51 -3.58 32.06 -11.40
N LEU A 52 -3.65 32.49 -10.13
CA LEU A 52 -3.24 31.69 -8.98
C LEU A 52 -4.07 30.40 -8.87
N ARG A 53 -5.40 30.50 -9.00
CA ARG A 53 -6.31 29.34 -9.06
C ARG A 53 -5.97 28.40 -10.18
N ARG A 54 -5.77 28.94 -11.39
CA ARG A 54 -5.37 28.15 -12.55
C ARG A 54 -4.04 27.44 -12.32
N ALA A 55 -3.06 28.09 -11.68
CA ALA A 55 -1.76 27.48 -11.38
C ALA A 55 -1.90 26.28 -10.43
N VAL A 56 -2.69 26.42 -9.35
CA VAL A 56 -2.96 25.30 -8.42
C VAL A 56 -3.67 24.15 -9.12
N ASP A 57 -4.71 24.42 -9.92
CA ASP A 57 -5.43 23.38 -10.66
C ASP A 57 -4.52 22.68 -11.69
N LEU A 58 -3.64 23.41 -12.37
CA LEU A 58 -2.64 22.84 -13.28
C LEU A 58 -1.64 21.95 -12.54
N LEU A 59 -1.15 22.37 -11.37
CA LEU A 59 -0.24 21.56 -10.55
C LEU A 59 -0.90 20.27 -10.08
N ALA A 60 -2.13 20.35 -9.58
CA ALA A 60 -2.89 19.17 -9.15
C ALA A 60 -3.14 18.20 -10.32
N THR A 61 -3.39 18.71 -11.52
CA THR A 61 -3.61 17.89 -12.72
C THR A 61 -2.30 17.27 -13.23
N ALA A 62 -1.20 18.04 -13.27
CA ALA A 62 0.07 17.57 -13.80
C ALA A 62 0.82 16.63 -12.84
N ARG A 63 0.66 16.87 -11.54
CA ARG A 63 1.41 16.21 -10.45
C ARG A 63 0.50 15.77 -9.30
N PRO A 64 -0.53 14.94 -9.57
CA PRO A 64 -1.43 14.45 -8.51
C PRO A 64 -0.68 13.63 -7.45
N ASP A 65 0.47 13.04 -7.79
CA ASP A 65 1.36 12.31 -6.89
C ASP A 65 1.80 13.14 -5.67
N LEU A 66 1.96 14.46 -5.84
CA LEU A 66 2.39 15.35 -4.74
C LEU A 66 1.35 15.46 -3.63
N LEU A 67 0.06 15.38 -3.96
CA LEU A 67 -1.02 15.40 -2.97
C LEU A 67 -1.01 14.11 -2.12
N HIS A 68 -0.83 12.97 -2.78
CA HIS A 68 -0.67 11.67 -2.11
C HIS A 68 0.59 11.64 -1.23
N ASP A 69 1.72 12.14 -1.73
CA ASP A 69 2.98 12.14 -0.98
C ASP A 69 2.93 13.09 0.22
N ALA A 70 2.33 14.27 0.06
CA ALA A 70 2.10 15.19 1.18
C ALA A 70 1.21 14.55 2.25
N CYS A 71 0.11 13.90 1.85
CA CYS A 71 -0.77 13.23 2.81
C CYS A 71 -0.09 12.04 3.49
N ARG A 72 0.72 11.26 2.76
CA ARG A 72 1.53 10.19 3.36
C ARG A 72 2.45 10.75 4.44
N ALA A 73 3.14 11.85 4.15
CA ALA A 73 4.06 12.49 5.09
C ALA A 73 3.33 13.01 6.35
N CYS A 74 2.16 13.62 6.18
CA CYS A 74 1.32 14.06 7.31
C CYS A 74 0.82 12.87 8.14
N LEU A 75 0.26 11.84 7.49
CA LEU A 75 -0.26 10.65 8.16
C LEU A 75 0.84 9.92 8.95
N ALA A 76 2.04 9.81 8.39
CA ALA A 76 3.17 9.18 9.09
C ALA A 76 3.50 9.84 10.44
N GLN A 77 3.15 11.12 10.64
CA GLN A 77 3.38 11.84 11.89
C GLN A 77 2.27 11.63 12.93
N VAL A 78 1.03 11.34 12.48
CA VAL A 78 -0.16 11.33 13.34
C VAL A 78 -0.78 9.94 13.53
N VAL A 79 -0.41 8.95 12.71
CA VAL A 79 -0.94 7.59 12.82
C VAL A 79 -0.48 6.94 14.12
N GLU A 80 -1.43 6.55 14.96
CA GLU A 80 -1.21 5.77 16.17
C GLU A 80 -1.43 4.28 15.88
N ILE A 81 -0.53 3.42 16.37
CA ILE A 81 -0.71 1.97 16.33
C ILE A 81 -1.32 1.54 17.66
N ARG A 82 -2.47 0.87 17.59
CA ARG A 82 -3.18 0.33 18.75
C ARG A 82 -3.48 -1.14 18.51
N GLN A 83 -3.07 -1.98 19.46
CA GLN A 83 -3.56 -3.34 19.53
C GLN A 83 -4.85 -3.34 20.34
N ASP A 84 -5.97 -3.35 19.63
CA ASP A 84 -7.31 -3.26 20.22
C ASP A 84 -7.83 -4.60 20.75
N GLU A 85 -7.49 -5.69 20.05
CA GLU A 85 -7.97 -7.04 20.33
C GLU A 85 -6.84 -8.05 20.15
N GLN A 86 -6.91 -9.17 20.87
CA GLN A 86 -5.97 -10.27 20.68
C GLN A 86 -6.31 -11.04 19.40
N ILE A 87 -5.28 -11.58 18.76
CA ILE A 87 -5.49 -12.55 17.68
C ILE A 87 -6.22 -13.77 18.29
N PRO A 88 -7.29 -14.27 17.66
CA PRO A 88 -8.00 -15.45 18.14
C PRO A 88 -7.05 -16.62 18.38
N ALA A 89 -7.28 -17.40 19.43
CA ALA A 89 -6.43 -18.56 19.74
C ALA A 89 -6.69 -19.76 18.82
N PHE A 90 -7.81 -19.77 18.10
CA PHE A 90 -8.23 -20.84 17.21
C PHE A 90 -8.94 -20.28 15.98
N TYR A 91 -8.88 -21.04 14.89
CA TYR A 91 -9.62 -20.76 13.66
C TYR A 91 -10.97 -21.47 13.71
N GLU A 92 -12.05 -20.72 13.50
CA GLU A 92 -13.39 -21.27 13.31
C GLU A 92 -13.64 -21.48 11.82
N GLY A 93 -13.58 -22.73 11.37
CA GLY A 93 -13.77 -23.09 9.97
C GLY A 93 -14.48 -24.44 9.82
N PRO A 94 -14.68 -24.90 8.57
CA PRO A 94 -15.26 -26.22 8.33
C PRO A 94 -14.33 -27.33 8.85
N ASP A 95 -14.92 -28.51 9.10
CA ASP A 95 -14.17 -29.68 9.51
C ASP A 95 -13.23 -30.18 8.39
N LEU A 96 -12.19 -30.95 8.79
CA LEU A 96 -11.28 -31.67 7.88
C LEU A 96 -10.43 -30.78 6.96
N LEU A 97 -10.04 -29.59 7.44
CA LEU A 97 -9.07 -28.75 6.73
C LEU A 97 -7.70 -29.41 6.62
N GLU A 98 -7.01 -29.09 5.53
CA GLU A 98 -5.64 -29.54 5.34
C GLU A 98 -4.72 -28.92 6.39
N ARG A 99 -3.84 -29.75 6.95
CA ARG A 99 -2.85 -29.35 7.94
C ARG A 99 -1.79 -28.43 7.31
N ALA A 100 -1.45 -27.37 8.03
CA ALA A 100 -0.31 -26.49 7.76
C ALA A 100 0.65 -26.55 8.96
N ASP A 101 1.92 -26.83 8.73
CA ASP A 101 2.88 -27.02 9.82
C ASP A 101 3.37 -25.68 10.42
N LYS A 102 3.32 -24.61 9.62
CA LYS A 102 3.72 -23.25 10.01
C LYS A 102 2.55 -22.27 10.00
N GLY A 103 1.37 -22.67 9.55
CA GLY A 103 0.17 -21.85 9.70
C GLY A 103 -0.13 -21.63 11.18
N LEU A 104 -0.43 -20.39 11.59
CA LEU A 104 -0.66 -20.05 13.00
C LEU A 104 -1.73 -20.95 13.66
N TYR A 105 -2.74 -21.33 12.90
CA TYR A 105 -3.85 -22.18 13.34
C TYR A 105 -3.65 -23.67 13.05
N GLY A 106 -2.48 -24.08 12.54
CA GLY A 106 -2.16 -25.46 12.19
C GLY A 106 -2.88 -26.01 10.94
N VAL A 107 -3.60 -25.16 10.21
CA VAL A 107 -4.38 -25.52 9.01
C VAL A 107 -4.25 -24.45 7.93
N PHE A 108 -4.56 -24.81 6.69
CA PHE A 108 -4.84 -23.84 5.62
C PHE A 108 -6.30 -23.36 5.73
N PRO A 109 -6.55 -22.06 6.03
CA PRO A 109 -7.90 -21.50 6.10
C PRO A 109 -8.71 -21.73 4.82
N ALA A 110 -10.02 -21.96 4.98
CA ALA A 110 -10.92 -22.28 3.87
C ALA A 110 -11.22 -21.10 2.93
N ASP A 111 -10.99 -19.88 3.43
CA ASP A 111 -11.25 -18.61 2.75
C ASP A 111 -10.07 -18.11 1.90
N LEU A 112 -8.97 -18.87 1.82
CA LEU A 112 -7.87 -18.58 0.91
C LEU A 112 -8.30 -18.78 -0.54
N ASN A 113 -8.06 -17.79 -1.38
CA ASN A 113 -8.18 -17.98 -2.83
C ASN A 113 -7.03 -18.87 -3.38
N GLU A 114 -7.09 -19.24 -4.67
CA GLU A 114 -6.10 -20.14 -5.28
C GLU A 114 -4.65 -19.63 -5.14
N GLU A 115 -4.42 -18.34 -5.37
CA GLU A 115 -3.08 -17.75 -5.31
C GLU A 115 -2.60 -17.59 -3.86
N GLU A 116 -3.48 -17.17 -2.97
CA GLU A 116 -3.17 -17.09 -1.53
C GLU A 116 -2.85 -18.47 -0.95
N LEU A 117 -3.61 -19.50 -1.32
CA LEU A 117 -3.35 -20.87 -0.92
C LEU A 117 -2.01 -21.37 -1.44
N ALA A 118 -1.68 -21.07 -2.70
CA ALA A 118 -0.39 -21.41 -3.26
C ALA A 118 0.77 -20.71 -2.56
N PHE A 119 0.60 -19.44 -2.19
CA PHE A 119 1.59 -18.68 -1.44
C PHE A 119 1.74 -19.21 -0.02
N ALA A 120 0.65 -19.49 0.67
CA ALA A 120 0.66 -20.10 1.99
C ALA A 120 1.44 -21.43 1.99
N ARG A 121 1.23 -22.28 0.98
CA ARG A 121 2.01 -23.52 0.81
C ARG A 121 3.50 -23.28 0.60
N LEU A 122 3.87 -22.25 -0.17
CA LEU A 122 5.27 -21.86 -0.35
C LEU A 122 5.92 -21.47 0.99
N LEU A 123 5.21 -20.70 1.81
CA LEU A 123 5.68 -20.32 3.15
C LEU A 123 5.79 -21.54 4.08
N ASP A 124 4.78 -22.41 4.07
CA ASP A 124 4.71 -23.60 4.93
C ASP A 124 5.84 -24.59 4.62
N GLN A 125 6.18 -24.74 3.34
CA GLN A 125 7.21 -25.63 2.84
C GLN A 125 8.64 -25.09 2.97
N ASP A 126 8.84 -23.88 3.50
CA ASP A 126 10.17 -23.32 3.66
C ASP A 126 11.06 -24.23 4.53
N GLN A 127 12.16 -24.73 3.97
CA GLN A 127 13.13 -25.56 4.70
C GLN A 127 14.36 -24.78 5.17
N THR A 128 14.46 -23.49 4.81
CA THR A 128 15.61 -22.65 5.16
C THR A 128 15.58 -22.18 6.63
N GLY A 129 14.44 -22.35 7.30
CA GLY A 129 14.20 -21.85 8.66
C GLY A 129 13.93 -20.34 8.71
N THR A 130 13.73 -19.70 7.56
CA THR A 130 13.42 -18.26 7.48
C THR A 130 12.01 -17.99 7.98
N VAL A 131 11.03 -18.77 7.50
CA VAL A 131 9.63 -18.67 7.93
C VAL A 131 9.44 -19.53 9.17
N LEU A 132 9.08 -18.89 10.28
CA LEU A 132 8.74 -19.54 11.54
C LEU A 132 7.24 -19.87 11.62
N TRP A 133 6.41 -18.94 11.17
CA TRP A 133 4.96 -19.11 11.09
C TRP A 133 4.37 -18.13 10.07
N TRP A 134 3.13 -18.37 9.65
CA TRP A 134 2.36 -17.45 8.82
C TRP A 134 0.90 -17.38 9.27
N LEU A 135 0.27 -16.23 9.06
CA LEU A 135 -1.12 -15.94 9.40
C LEU A 135 -1.80 -15.27 8.22
N ARG A 136 -2.96 -15.78 7.79
CA ARG A 136 -3.88 -15.02 6.93
C ARG A 136 -4.43 -13.85 7.73
N ASN A 137 -4.16 -12.63 7.26
CA ASN A 137 -4.57 -11.40 7.91
C ASN A 137 -5.96 -10.99 7.41
N VAL A 138 -6.98 -11.28 8.20
CA VAL A 138 -8.39 -11.13 7.81
C VAL A 138 -8.76 -9.65 7.68
N GLU A 139 -9.36 -9.26 6.55
CA GLU A 139 -9.78 -7.87 6.35
C GLU A 139 -10.83 -7.43 7.39
N ASN A 140 -10.71 -6.19 7.85
CA ASN A 140 -11.62 -5.54 8.81
C ASN A 140 -11.72 -6.19 10.20
N ALA A 141 -10.98 -7.25 10.50
CA ALA A 141 -10.85 -7.73 11.86
C ALA A 141 -10.12 -6.70 12.73
N ARG A 142 -10.53 -6.55 13.99
CA ARG A 142 -9.94 -5.53 14.89
C ARG A 142 -8.52 -5.87 15.34
N TRP A 143 -8.14 -7.14 15.27
CA TRP A 143 -6.78 -7.63 15.54
C TRP A 143 -5.89 -7.65 14.29
N ALA A 144 -6.44 -7.37 13.10
CA ALA A 144 -5.68 -7.45 11.85
C ALA A 144 -4.68 -6.28 11.73
N VAL A 145 -3.54 -6.58 11.10
CA VAL A 145 -2.54 -5.55 10.77
C VAL A 145 -3.09 -4.69 9.63
N THR A 146 -2.99 -3.36 9.80
CA THR A 146 -3.50 -2.40 8.81
C THR A 146 -2.50 -1.30 8.49
N ILE A 147 -2.46 -0.90 7.23
CA ILE A 147 -1.68 0.22 6.72
C ILE A 147 -2.67 1.31 6.31
N VAL A 148 -2.52 2.51 6.85
CA VAL A 148 -3.35 3.66 6.48
C VAL A 148 -2.81 4.26 5.18
N LEU A 149 -3.61 4.23 4.12
CA LEU A 149 -3.24 4.76 2.81
C LEU A 149 -3.40 6.28 2.74
N PRO A 150 -2.69 6.97 1.83
CA PRO A 150 -2.78 8.43 1.65
C PRO A 150 -4.16 8.96 1.28
N ASN A 151 -5.03 8.08 0.75
CA ASN A 151 -6.42 8.37 0.43
C ASN A 151 -7.38 8.20 1.62
N GLY A 152 -6.86 7.88 2.81
CA GLY A 152 -7.64 7.69 4.04
C GLY A 152 -8.18 6.27 4.21
N ARG A 153 -8.11 5.41 3.19
CA ARG A 153 -8.55 4.02 3.29
C ARG A 153 -7.55 3.17 4.04
N ARG A 154 -8.03 2.06 4.63
CA ARG A 154 -7.18 1.05 5.25
C ARG A 154 -6.82 -0.02 4.24
N HIS A 155 -5.57 -0.42 4.25
CA HIS A 155 -5.06 -1.57 3.51
C HIS A 155 -4.69 -2.67 4.50
N PHE A 156 -5.26 -3.85 4.30
CA PHE A 156 -4.94 -5.06 5.03
C PHE A 156 -4.04 -5.88 4.09
N PRO A 157 -2.74 -6.08 4.41
CA PRO A 157 -1.91 -7.05 3.69
C PRO A 157 -2.54 -8.44 3.80
N ASP A 158 -2.37 -9.31 2.81
CA ASP A 158 -2.94 -10.64 2.86
C ASP A 158 -2.34 -11.52 3.97
N PHE A 159 -1.04 -11.44 4.19
CA PHE A 159 -0.33 -12.28 5.15
C PHE A 159 0.52 -11.48 6.13
N VAL A 160 0.55 -11.95 7.37
CA VAL A 160 1.57 -11.63 8.38
C VAL A 160 2.44 -12.86 8.54
N VAL A 161 3.76 -12.69 8.40
CA VAL A 161 4.73 -13.79 8.41
C VAL A 161 5.73 -13.57 9.53
N GLY A 162 5.88 -14.58 10.39
CA GLY A 162 6.94 -14.65 11.38
C GLY A 162 8.24 -15.08 10.73
N ILE A 163 9.25 -14.22 10.80
CA ILE A 163 10.59 -14.39 10.24
C ILE A 163 11.58 -14.57 11.39
N ASP A 164 12.60 -15.41 11.21
CA ASP A 164 13.69 -15.53 12.19
C ASP A 164 14.32 -14.16 12.47
N ALA A 165 14.19 -13.68 13.72
CA ALA A 165 14.67 -12.38 14.18
C ALA A 165 16.18 -12.18 13.99
N ARG A 166 16.97 -13.27 13.88
CA ARG A 166 18.40 -13.21 13.51
C ARG A 166 18.63 -12.58 12.14
N ARG A 167 17.59 -12.51 11.31
CA ARG A 167 17.64 -12.00 9.94
C ARG A 167 17.30 -10.51 9.79
N LYS A 168 17.18 -9.75 10.90
CA LYS A 168 17.09 -8.26 10.95
C LYS A 168 15.73 -7.61 10.63
N SER A 169 14.64 -8.37 10.50
CA SER A 169 13.28 -7.79 10.46
C SER A 169 12.86 -7.29 11.84
N ARG A 170 12.23 -6.11 11.92
CA ARG A 170 11.70 -5.56 13.18
C ARG A 170 10.65 -6.52 13.75
N ASP A 171 10.80 -6.87 15.03
CA ASP A 171 9.95 -7.83 15.76
C ASP A 171 9.83 -9.22 15.10
N GLY A 172 10.70 -9.52 14.12
CA GLY A 172 10.61 -10.75 13.33
C GLY A 172 9.34 -10.84 12.48
N ILE A 173 8.78 -9.73 12.01
CA ILE A 173 7.55 -9.73 11.20
C ILE A 173 7.85 -9.24 9.77
N ALA A 174 7.25 -9.92 8.79
CA ALA A 174 7.12 -9.47 7.41
C ALA A 174 5.64 -9.44 7.01
N LEU A 175 5.29 -8.51 6.13
CA LEU A 175 3.95 -8.38 5.55
C LEU A 175 4.02 -8.77 4.08
N ALA A 176 3.05 -9.55 3.60
CA ALA A 176 2.98 -9.93 2.18
C ALA A 176 1.56 -9.71 1.63
N GLU A 177 1.50 -9.37 0.36
CA GLU A 177 0.26 -9.16 -0.40
C GLU A 177 0.35 -10.01 -1.67
N VAL A 178 -0.63 -10.87 -1.87
CA VAL A 178 -0.69 -11.79 -3.01
C VAL A 178 -1.57 -11.17 -4.09
N LYS A 179 -1.03 -11.03 -5.29
CA LYS A 179 -1.75 -10.49 -6.44
C LYS A 179 -1.97 -11.57 -7.49
N ASP A 180 -3.02 -11.37 -8.28
CA ASP A 180 -3.14 -12.05 -9.56
C ASP A 180 -1.97 -11.67 -10.49
N ASP A 181 -1.75 -12.49 -11.52
CA ASP A 181 -0.72 -12.27 -12.53
C ASP A 181 -0.92 -11.03 -13.42
N GLY A 182 -1.97 -10.24 -13.17
CA GLY A 182 -2.28 -9.04 -13.91
C GLY A 182 -2.84 -9.26 -15.31
N ARG A 183 -3.13 -10.50 -15.75
CA ARG A 183 -3.75 -10.75 -17.06
C ARG A 183 -5.13 -10.11 -17.19
N THR A 184 -5.81 -9.88 -16.06
CA THR A 184 -7.09 -9.15 -15.99
C THR A 184 -6.92 -7.63 -15.81
N GLY A 185 -5.68 -7.12 -15.77
CA GLY A 185 -5.35 -5.70 -15.66
C GLY A 185 -5.33 -5.12 -14.24
N ARG A 186 -5.68 -5.92 -13.21
CA ARG A 186 -5.80 -5.43 -11.82
C ARG A 186 -4.45 -5.17 -11.15
N LEU A 187 -3.46 -6.01 -11.41
CA LEU A 187 -2.09 -5.86 -10.90
C LEU A 187 -1.52 -4.46 -11.17
N PHE A 188 -1.81 -3.90 -12.34
CA PHE A 188 -1.28 -2.61 -12.81
C PHE A 188 -2.19 -1.41 -12.57
N SER A 189 -3.28 -1.57 -11.81
CA SER A 189 -4.18 -0.46 -11.50
C SER A 189 -3.50 0.60 -10.63
N THR A 190 -3.88 1.87 -10.81
CA THR A 190 -3.38 3.00 -10.02
C THR A 190 -3.70 2.85 -8.52
N ALA A 191 -4.78 2.15 -8.16
CA ALA A 191 -5.11 1.84 -6.77
C ALA A 191 -4.02 1.02 -6.04
N ASN A 192 -3.28 0.17 -6.76
CA ASN A 192 -2.14 -0.55 -6.19
C ASN A 192 -0.93 0.37 -5.98
N THR A 193 -0.83 1.52 -6.66
CA THR A 193 0.32 2.43 -6.52
C THR A 193 0.39 3.03 -5.13
N ASP A 194 -0.76 3.40 -4.54
CA ASP A 194 -0.82 3.90 -3.17
C ASP A 194 -0.39 2.85 -2.15
N LYS A 195 -0.72 1.57 -2.39
CA LYS A 195 -0.38 0.46 -1.50
C LYS A 195 1.14 0.21 -1.42
N VAL A 196 1.85 0.16 -2.55
CA VAL A 196 3.32 -0.08 -2.54
C VAL A 196 4.11 1.05 -1.91
N ARG A 197 3.65 2.29 -2.12
CA ARG A 197 4.39 3.47 -1.65
C ARG A 197 4.16 3.76 -0.16
N THR A 198 3.29 3.00 0.51
CA THR A 198 2.88 3.27 1.89
C THR A 198 3.35 2.14 2.79
N GLU A 199 4.04 2.52 3.85
CA GLU A 199 4.63 1.60 4.81
C GLU A 199 3.81 1.55 6.09
N HIS A 200 3.69 0.35 6.69
CA HIS A 200 3.32 0.26 8.09
C HIS A 200 4.40 0.93 8.95
N ARG A 201 3.98 1.72 9.95
CA ARG A 201 4.92 2.48 10.80
C ARG A 201 5.91 1.57 11.56
N GLU A 202 5.48 0.37 11.93
CA GLU A 202 6.34 -0.66 12.54
C GLU A 202 6.87 -1.68 11.52
N TYR A 203 5.99 -2.39 10.83
CA TYR A 203 6.31 -3.54 9.96
C TYR A 203 6.61 -3.21 8.48
N ARG A 204 6.72 -1.92 8.11
CA ARG A 204 7.03 -1.45 6.74
C ARG A 204 6.00 -1.86 5.67
N SER A 205 6.35 -1.71 4.39
CA SER A 205 5.46 -2.01 3.27
C SER A 205 5.24 -3.51 3.13
N ALA A 206 4.03 -3.91 2.74
CA ALA A 206 3.76 -5.29 2.35
C ALA A 206 4.50 -5.64 1.06
N LEU A 207 5.28 -6.73 1.09
CA LEU A 207 5.91 -7.29 -0.10
C LEU A 207 4.82 -7.83 -1.03
N MET A 208 4.70 -7.20 -2.19
CA MET A 208 3.75 -7.66 -3.21
C MET A 208 4.37 -8.73 -4.07
N VAL A 209 3.67 -9.84 -4.20
CA VAL A 209 4.07 -10.99 -5.02
C VAL A 209 2.94 -11.42 -5.93
N PHE A 210 3.29 -12.02 -7.05
CA PHE A 210 2.33 -12.71 -7.92
C PHE A 210 2.95 -14.00 -8.46
N ARG A 211 2.09 -14.95 -8.81
CA ARG A 211 2.48 -16.22 -9.43
C ARG A 211 2.16 -16.16 -10.92
N ASN A 212 3.12 -16.52 -11.76
CA ASN A 212 2.88 -16.60 -13.20
C ASN A 212 2.21 -17.94 -13.59
N ASP A 213 1.81 -18.07 -14.86
CA ASP A 213 1.23 -19.29 -15.43
C ASP A 213 2.08 -20.56 -15.24
N ARG A 214 3.40 -20.41 -15.05
CA ARG A 214 4.35 -21.51 -14.85
C ARG A 214 4.51 -21.89 -13.38
N GLY A 215 3.76 -21.24 -12.49
CA GLY A 215 3.83 -21.44 -11.04
C GLY A 215 5.04 -20.80 -10.35
N GLN A 216 5.72 -19.88 -11.02
CA GLN A 216 6.87 -19.17 -10.46
C GLN A 216 6.41 -17.86 -9.82
N TRP A 217 6.98 -17.54 -8.68
CA TRP A 217 6.68 -16.32 -7.92
C TRP A 217 7.62 -15.18 -8.30
N PHE A 218 7.06 -13.97 -8.38
CA PHE A 218 7.80 -12.75 -8.68
C PHE A 218 7.37 -11.63 -7.74
N ASN A 219 8.35 -10.78 -7.40
CA ASN A 219 8.08 -9.53 -6.71
C ASN A 219 7.40 -8.54 -7.66
N VAL A 220 6.60 -7.65 -7.12
CA VAL A 220 6.06 -6.51 -7.85
C VAL A 220 6.94 -5.30 -7.56
N ALA A 221 7.52 -4.72 -8.60
CA ALA A 221 8.33 -3.52 -8.52
C ALA A 221 7.53 -2.31 -9.01
N TYR A 222 7.57 -1.20 -8.26
CA TYR A 222 7.00 0.06 -8.73
C TYR A 222 8.00 0.83 -9.60
N ARG A 223 7.60 1.21 -10.81
CA ARG A 223 8.38 2.06 -11.69
C ARG A 223 7.88 3.49 -11.64
N ALA A 224 8.68 4.36 -11.00
CA ALA A 224 8.35 5.77 -10.80
C ALA A 224 8.23 6.55 -12.11
N ASP A 225 8.98 6.17 -13.14
CA ASP A 225 8.98 6.80 -14.46
C ASP A 225 7.70 6.50 -15.24
N LEU A 226 7.17 5.29 -15.11
CA LEU A 226 5.93 4.85 -15.76
C LEU A 226 4.69 5.01 -14.86
N ARG A 227 4.89 5.35 -13.59
CA ARG A 227 3.85 5.46 -12.55
C ARG A 227 2.96 4.22 -12.49
N MET A 228 3.56 3.05 -12.65
CA MET A 228 2.85 1.79 -12.64
C MET A 228 3.72 0.67 -12.09
N HIS A 229 3.07 -0.42 -11.72
CA HIS A 229 3.72 -1.65 -11.31
C HIS A 229 4.27 -2.41 -12.51
N GLN A 230 5.36 -3.14 -12.30
CA GLN A 230 5.90 -4.10 -13.25
C GLN A 230 6.36 -5.36 -12.51
N PRO A 231 6.40 -6.51 -13.20
CA PRO A 231 7.15 -7.66 -12.71
C PRO A 231 8.58 -7.26 -12.32
N GLY A 232 8.95 -7.58 -11.08
CA GLY A 232 10.29 -7.42 -10.55
C GLY A 232 11.12 -8.69 -10.75
N SER A 233 12.06 -8.92 -9.83
CA SER A 233 12.83 -10.17 -9.78
C SER A 233 11.95 -11.35 -9.39
N GLN A 234 12.42 -12.56 -9.70
CA GLN A 234 11.84 -13.77 -9.15
C GLN A 234 11.91 -13.71 -7.62
N PHE A 235 10.78 -14.00 -6.97
CA PHE A 235 10.66 -13.99 -5.53
C PHE A 235 11.35 -15.22 -4.93
N THR A 236 12.04 -15.00 -3.82
CA THR A 236 12.56 -16.04 -2.93
C THR A 236 12.15 -15.74 -1.49
N ILE A 237 12.11 -16.77 -0.63
CA ILE A 237 11.78 -16.59 0.79
C ILE A 237 12.70 -15.57 1.49
N ASP A 238 13.95 -15.46 1.05
CA ASP A 238 14.89 -14.46 1.58
C ASP A 238 14.45 -13.02 1.29
N ASP A 239 13.59 -12.77 0.28
CA ASP A 239 13.05 -11.42 0.01
C ASP A 239 12.07 -10.96 1.11
N LEU A 240 11.52 -11.87 1.92
CA LEU A 240 10.74 -11.52 3.11
C LEU A 240 11.61 -10.92 4.22
N VAL A 241 12.91 -11.19 4.18
CA VAL A 241 13.86 -10.68 5.14
C VAL A 241 14.22 -9.25 4.77
N TRP A 242 13.85 -8.32 5.64
CA TRP A 242 14.25 -6.94 5.47
C TRP A 242 15.55 -6.66 6.22
N THR A 243 16.51 -6.04 5.53
CA THR A 243 17.73 -5.53 6.14
C THR A 243 17.70 -4.00 6.13
N GLN A 244 17.86 -3.37 7.29
CA GLN A 244 18.12 -1.92 7.35
C GLN A 244 19.38 -1.61 6.53
N GLN A 245 19.25 -0.75 5.51
CA GLN A 245 20.36 0.09 5.06
C GLN A 245 20.47 1.31 5.95
#